data_AF-A0A6J0WZM2-F1
#
_entry.id   AF-A0A6J0WZM2-F1
#
_cell.length_a   1.000
_cell.length_b   1.000
_cell.length_c   1.000
_cell.angle_alpha   90.00
_cell.angle_beta   90.00
_cell.angle_gamma   90.00
#
_symmetry.space_group_name_H-M   'P 1'
#
loop_
_entity.id
_entity.type
_entity.pdbx_description
1 polymer ?
#
loop_
_entity_poly.entity_id
_entity_poly.type
_entity_poly.pdbx_seq_one_letter_code
_entity_poly.pdbx_strand_id
1 'polypeptide(L)'
;MSALQALQEEQARLKIRLQELQELQRNLRDCPQDKVPFPVPESPLVFRGHFQEGKATAKSVVSHVRICYPLPGGSALVTFDDPNVAKQVLQQKEHQINVEGFRLRVQVQPLELPVLTSIQVSSRKNDQRVLVSGFPAELKLSEEELLDKLEIFFGKTKNGGGDVEMRELLQGGVMLGFTEDGVAQHLCQMGQFTVPLGKQQSCLTVSPYMSGKIQKAEVRPQPVPQSVLVLNIPDVLDSPELQDILEIHFQKPTRGGGEVEAVTVVPPGQRGLAVFTSKSG
;
A
#
# COMPACT_ATOMS: atom_id res chain seq x y z
N MET A 1 -35.56 40.88 23.45
CA MET A 1 -35.25 40.16 22.20
C MET A 1 -34.82 38.76 22.58
N SER A 2 -35.66 37.76 22.29
CA SER A 2 -35.55 36.41 22.87
C SER A 2 -34.35 35.67 22.28
N ALA A 3 -33.59 34.93 23.11
CA ALA A 3 -32.49 34.06 22.64
C ALA A 3 -32.92 33.10 21.52
N LEU A 4 -34.22 32.78 21.46
CA LEU A 4 -34.83 31.97 20.42
C LEU A 4 -34.85 32.66 19.04
N GLN A 5 -35.02 33.98 19.00
CA GLN A 5 -34.93 34.76 17.75
C GLN A 5 -33.49 34.83 17.24
N ALA A 6 -32.53 35.05 18.13
CA ALA A 6 -31.10 35.03 17.76
C ALA A 6 -30.66 33.67 17.20
N LEU A 7 -31.17 32.57 17.78
CA LEU A 7 -30.89 31.22 17.28
C LEU A 7 -31.53 30.97 15.90
N GLN A 8 -32.74 31.49 15.67
CA GLN A 8 -33.43 31.40 14.39
C GLN A 8 -32.72 32.22 13.29
N GLU A 9 -32.20 33.40 13.63
CA GLU A 9 -31.40 34.23 12.72
C GLU A 9 -30.08 33.54 12.34
N GLU A 10 -29.35 32.99 13.32
CA GLU A 10 -28.12 32.24 13.04
C GLU A 10 -28.39 30.95 12.26
N GLN A 11 -29.49 30.25 12.53
CA GLN A 11 -29.88 29.08 11.74
C GLN A 11 -30.20 29.46 10.27
N ALA A 12 -30.87 30.58 10.04
CA ALA A 12 -31.15 31.08 8.70
C ALA A 12 -29.85 31.46 7.98
N ARG A 13 -28.94 32.16 8.66
CA ARG A 13 -27.63 32.55 8.14
C ARG A 13 -26.78 31.35 7.74
N LEU A 14 -26.71 30.32 8.59
CA LEU A 14 -25.96 29.10 8.31
C LEU A 14 -26.55 28.31 7.13
N LYS A 15 -27.87 28.29 6.97
CA LYS A 15 -28.53 27.67 5.81
C LYS A 15 -28.15 28.37 4.50
N ILE A 16 -28.14 29.70 4.49
CA ILE A 16 -27.72 30.49 3.32
C ILE A 16 -26.25 30.18 3.00
N ARG A 17 -25.36 30.22 3.99
CA ARG A 17 -23.93 29.91 3.82
C ARG A 17 -23.70 28.49 3.28
N LEU A 18 -24.49 27.53 3.74
CA LEU A 18 -24.41 26.14 3.27
C LEU A 18 -24.85 26.03 1.80
N GLN A 19 -25.86 26.78 1.39
CA GLN A 19 -26.34 26.82 0.01
C GLN A 19 -25.32 27.50 -0.92
N GLU A 20 -24.70 28.60 -0.49
CA GLU A 20 -23.59 29.25 -1.20
C GLU A 20 -22.41 28.30 -1.42
N LEU A 21 -22.01 27.55 -0.38
CA LEU A 21 -20.92 26.57 -0.49
C LEU A 21 -21.27 25.40 -1.42
N GLN A 22 -22.54 24.96 -1.42
CA GLN A 22 -23.02 23.93 -2.34
C GLN A 22 -23.02 24.41 -3.80
N GLU A 23 -23.41 25.66 -4.06
CA GLU A 23 -23.30 26.28 -5.39
C GLU A 23 -21.85 26.44 -5.83
N LEU A 24 -20.95 26.89 -4.95
CA LEU A 24 -19.51 26.96 -5.23
C LEU A 24 -18.93 25.59 -5.57
N GLN A 25 -19.33 24.54 -4.84
CA GLN A 25 -18.93 23.17 -5.12
C GLN A 25 -19.52 22.62 -6.43
N ARG A 26 -20.65 23.16 -6.89
CA ARG A 26 -21.29 22.81 -8.16
C ARG A 26 -20.60 23.54 -9.32
N ASN A 27 -20.31 24.82 -9.16
CA ASN A 27 -19.55 25.65 -10.11
C ASN A 27 -18.11 25.13 -10.31
N LEU A 28 -17.46 24.63 -9.25
CA LEU A 28 -16.17 23.91 -9.35
C LEU A 28 -16.29 22.57 -10.10
N ARG A 29 -17.49 21.98 -10.14
CA ARG A 29 -17.79 20.77 -10.90
C ARG A 29 -18.14 21.06 -12.36
N ASP A 30 -18.67 22.25 -12.63
CA ASP A 30 -19.08 22.73 -13.96
C ASP A 30 -17.98 23.52 -14.70
N CYS A 31 -16.74 23.56 -14.18
CA CYS A 31 -15.59 23.86 -15.03
C CYS A 31 -15.52 22.80 -16.14
N PRO A 32 -15.52 23.17 -17.43
CA PRO A 32 -15.42 22.19 -18.50
C PRO A 32 -14.14 21.39 -18.28
N GLN A 33 -14.27 20.08 -18.10
CA GLN A 33 -13.15 19.14 -17.97
C GLN A 33 -12.32 19.01 -19.26
N ASP A 34 -12.41 19.94 -20.20
CA ASP A 34 -11.77 19.83 -21.50
C ASP A 34 -10.65 20.85 -21.67
N LYS A 35 -9.46 20.29 -21.93
CA LYS A 35 -8.20 20.89 -22.38
C LYS A 35 -7.28 21.40 -21.26
N VAL A 36 -6.67 20.44 -20.59
CA VAL A 36 -5.35 20.62 -19.99
C VAL A 36 -4.36 20.96 -21.13
N PRO A 37 -3.61 22.07 -21.10
CA PRO A 37 -2.71 22.47 -22.18
C PRO A 37 -1.39 21.65 -22.21
N PHE A 38 -1.34 20.57 -21.45
CA PHE A 38 -0.21 19.66 -21.35
C PHE A 38 -0.72 18.22 -21.21
N PRO A 39 0.01 17.23 -21.74
CA PRO A 39 -0.39 15.84 -21.67
C PRO A 39 -0.44 15.39 -20.20
N VAL A 40 -1.66 15.12 -19.71
CA VAL A 40 -1.88 14.42 -18.46
C VAL A 40 -1.76 12.92 -18.74
N PRO A 41 -1.01 12.15 -17.93
CA PRO A 41 -1.09 10.70 -17.99
C PRO A 41 -2.49 10.24 -17.55
N GLU A 42 -3.43 10.17 -18.48
CA GLU A 42 -4.77 9.64 -18.23
C GLU A 42 -4.69 8.12 -18.07
N SER A 43 -4.46 7.67 -16.84
CA SER A 43 -4.59 6.26 -16.48
C SER A 43 -5.82 6.11 -15.58
N PRO A 44 -7.00 5.72 -16.10
CA PRO A 44 -8.07 5.25 -15.25
C PRO A 44 -7.58 3.98 -14.54
N LEU A 45 -7.15 4.13 -13.29
CA LEU A 45 -6.65 3.03 -12.46
C LEU A 45 -7.85 2.22 -11.96
N VAL A 46 -8.28 1.25 -12.76
CA VAL A 46 -9.10 0.13 -12.30
C VAL A 46 -8.14 -1.02 -12.03
N PHE A 47 -7.70 -1.17 -10.78
CA PHE A 47 -6.94 -2.35 -10.38
C PHE A 47 -7.91 -3.54 -10.30
N ARG A 48 -8.09 -4.25 -11.42
CA ARG A 48 -8.57 -5.63 -11.41
C ARG A 48 -7.34 -6.51 -11.42
N GLY A 49 -7.02 -7.11 -10.28
CA GLY A 49 -5.94 -8.08 -10.19
C GLY A 49 -6.18 -9.23 -11.16
N HIS A 50 -5.54 -9.19 -12.32
CA HIS A 50 -5.37 -10.29 -13.26
C HIS A 50 -3.93 -10.24 -13.77
N PHE A 51 -3.25 -11.37 -13.68
CA PHE A 51 -1.93 -11.59 -14.28
C PHE A 51 -2.14 -11.97 -15.74
N GLN A 52 -1.67 -11.15 -16.70
CA GLN A 52 -0.92 -11.60 -17.89
C GLN A 52 -0.54 -10.44 -18.83
N GLU A 53 0.45 -10.74 -19.67
CA GLU A 53 1.32 -9.91 -20.50
C GLU A 53 0.65 -8.89 -21.44
N GLY A 54 1.26 -7.71 -21.56
CA GLY A 54 1.01 -6.81 -22.68
C GLY A 54 1.14 -5.31 -22.38
N LYS A 55 2.23 -4.70 -22.87
CA LYS A 55 2.57 -3.27 -22.96
C LYS A 55 2.71 -2.47 -21.66
N ALA A 56 3.86 -1.81 -21.56
CA ALA A 56 4.30 -0.98 -20.45
C ALA A 56 3.50 0.34 -20.36
N THR A 57 2.32 0.29 -19.75
CA THR A 57 1.77 1.44 -19.03
C THR A 57 2.46 1.51 -17.67
N ALA A 58 2.77 2.72 -17.19
CA ALA A 58 3.45 2.95 -15.91
C ALA A 58 2.71 2.20 -14.79
N LYS A 59 3.23 1.03 -14.43
CA LYS A 59 2.69 0.19 -13.36
C LYS A 59 2.94 0.98 -12.07
N SER A 60 1.89 1.58 -11.53
CA SER A 60 1.84 1.97 -10.12
C SER A 60 2.06 0.69 -9.31
N VAL A 61 3.30 0.39 -8.98
CA VAL A 61 3.65 -0.73 -8.12
C VAL A 61 3.28 -0.29 -6.71
N VAL A 62 2.27 -0.92 -6.11
CA VAL A 62 2.11 -0.88 -4.65
C VAL A 62 3.31 -1.65 -4.10
N SER A 63 4.39 -0.92 -3.84
CA SER A 63 5.64 -1.47 -3.35
C SER A 63 5.43 -1.85 -1.88
N HIS A 64 5.57 -3.15 -1.60
CA HIS A 64 5.71 -3.73 -0.25
C HIS A 64 4.41 -3.90 0.55
N VAL A 65 3.37 -4.47 -0.07
CA VAL A 65 2.22 -4.99 0.70
C VAL A 65 2.70 -6.12 1.63
N ARG A 66 2.47 -5.95 2.92
CA ARG A 66 2.70 -6.95 3.97
C ARG A 66 1.42 -7.18 4.73
N ILE A 67 1.02 -8.44 4.87
CA ILE A 67 -0.13 -8.83 5.68
C ILE A 67 0.40 -9.43 6.97
N CYS A 68 0.08 -8.79 8.09
CA CYS A 68 0.44 -9.26 9.42
C CYS A 68 -0.75 -10.04 9.99
N TYR A 69 -0.62 -11.36 10.11
CA TYR A 69 -1.68 -12.24 10.60
C TYR A 69 -1.38 -12.70 12.03
N PRO A 70 -2.22 -12.36 13.02
CA PRO A 70 -2.01 -12.79 14.40
C PRO A 70 -2.30 -14.28 14.56
N LEU A 71 -1.34 -15.03 15.09
CA LEU A 71 -1.49 -16.46 15.39
C LEU A 71 -1.83 -16.65 16.87
N PRO A 72 -2.92 -17.38 17.20
CA PRO A 72 -3.28 -17.67 18.59
C PRO A 72 -2.25 -18.59 19.24
N GLY A 73 -2.10 -18.50 20.57
CA GLY A 73 -1.29 -19.48 21.31
C GLY A 73 -1.88 -20.89 21.20
N GLY A 74 -1.02 -21.91 21.12
CA GLY A 74 -1.43 -23.29 20.85
C GLY A 74 -1.81 -23.54 19.39
N SER A 75 -1.15 -22.85 18.46
CA SER A 75 -1.34 -23.04 17.02
C SER A 75 -0.04 -23.22 16.27
N ALA A 76 -0.12 -23.71 15.04
CA ALA A 76 1.01 -23.78 14.13
C ALA A 76 0.57 -23.43 12.71
N LEU A 77 1.46 -22.77 11.98
CA LEU A 77 1.34 -22.53 10.56
C LEU A 77 2.18 -23.58 9.83
N VAL A 78 1.56 -24.30 8.90
CA VAL A 78 2.24 -25.27 8.06
C VAL A 78 2.10 -24.82 6.61
N THR A 79 3.22 -24.72 5.91
CA THR A 79 3.30 -24.35 4.49
C THR A 79 3.86 -25.54 3.70
N PHE A 80 3.17 -25.89 2.63
CA PHE A 80 3.51 -27.01 1.74
C PHE A 80 4.04 -26.51 0.42
N ASP A 81 4.92 -27.28 -0.20
CA ASP A 81 5.44 -26.96 -1.54
C ASP A 81 4.32 -27.00 -2.59
N ASP A 82 3.46 -28.02 -2.56
CA ASP A 82 2.33 -28.17 -3.49
C ASP A 82 0.98 -27.74 -2.84
N PRO A 83 0.24 -26.76 -3.42
CA PRO A 83 -1.09 -26.37 -2.94
C PRO A 83 -2.12 -27.50 -2.95
N ASN A 84 -1.94 -28.55 -3.75
CA ASN A 84 -2.84 -29.70 -3.75
C ASN A 84 -2.72 -30.52 -2.46
N VAL A 85 -1.53 -30.56 -1.85
CA VAL A 85 -1.32 -31.22 -0.55
C VAL A 85 -2.11 -30.51 0.53
N ALA A 86 -2.04 -29.18 0.60
CA ALA A 86 -2.84 -28.39 1.54
C ALA A 86 -4.35 -28.66 1.39
N LYS A 87 -4.85 -28.75 0.14
CA LYS A 87 -6.25 -29.11 -0.11
C LYS A 87 -6.60 -30.52 0.38
N GLN A 88 -5.71 -31.49 0.23
CA GLN A 88 -5.91 -32.86 0.71
C GLN A 88 -5.93 -32.92 2.24
N VAL A 89 -4.97 -32.27 2.90
CA VAL A 89 -4.94 -32.15 4.36
C VAL A 89 -6.23 -31.51 4.88
N LEU A 90 -6.73 -30.47 4.22
CA LEU A 90 -7.98 -29.79 4.59
C LEU A 90 -9.25 -30.64 4.44
N GLN A 91 -9.21 -31.77 3.70
CA GLN A 91 -10.33 -32.71 3.66
C GLN A 91 -10.57 -33.38 5.02
N GLN A 92 -9.52 -33.50 5.83
CA GLN A 92 -9.59 -34.03 7.18
C GLN A 92 -9.39 -32.91 8.22
N LYS A 93 -10.49 -32.44 8.83
CA LYS A 93 -10.40 -31.34 9.81
C LYS A 93 -9.75 -31.71 11.14
N GLU A 94 -9.76 -32.98 11.52
CA GLU A 94 -9.19 -33.46 12.78
C GLU A 94 -8.11 -34.49 12.53
N HIS A 95 -6.90 -34.21 13.02
CA HIS A 95 -5.78 -35.14 12.94
C HIS A 95 -5.43 -35.64 14.34
N GLN A 96 -5.19 -36.94 14.42
CA GLN A 96 -4.68 -37.58 15.61
C GLN A 96 -3.21 -37.96 15.39
N ILE A 97 -2.32 -37.31 16.13
CA ILE A 97 -0.88 -37.54 16.06
C ILE A 97 -0.49 -38.41 17.25
N ASN A 98 0.08 -39.58 16.96
CA ASN A 98 0.60 -40.46 17.99
C ASN A 98 2.04 -40.05 18.30
N VAL A 99 2.26 -39.58 19.52
CA VAL A 99 3.58 -39.28 20.08
C VAL A 99 3.88 -40.38 21.09
N GLU A 100 5.14 -40.71 21.32
CA GLU A 100 5.54 -41.80 22.22
C GLU A 100 4.95 -41.58 23.63
N GLY A 101 3.89 -42.32 23.96
CA GLY A 101 3.21 -42.27 25.25
C GLY A 101 1.89 -41.49 25.31
N PHE A 102 1.52 -40.69 24.29
CA PHE A 102 0.23 -39.97 24.28
C PHE A 102 -0.26 -39.61 22.86
N ARG A 103 -1.52 -39.16 22.75
CA ARG A 103 -2.15 -38.80 21.47
C ARG A 103 -2.54 -37.33 21.45
N LEU A 104 -1.96 -36.58 20.52
CA LEU A 104 -2.33 -35.21 20.23
C LEU A 104 -3.54 -35.19 19.30
N ARG A 105 -4.54 -34.36 19.63
CA ARG A 105 -5.68 -34.09 18.75
C ARG A 105 -5.58 -32.65 18.30
N VAL A 106 -5.33 -32.45 17.02
CA VAL A 106 -5.20 -31.12 16.43
C VAL A 106 -6.27 -30.90 15.37
N GLN A 107 -6.68 -29.65 15.22
CA GLN A 107 -7.65 -29.23 14.20
C GLN A 107 -6.95 -28.49 13.09
N VAL A 108 -7.24 -28.82 11.84
CA VAL A 108 -6.70 -28.12 10.68
C VAL A 108 -7.79 -27.28 10.03
N GLN A 109 -7.45 -26.03 9.75
CA GLN A 109 -8.33 -25.04 9.12
C GLN A 109 -7.61 -24.34 7.96
N PRO A 110 -8.37 -23.87 6.95
CA PRO A 110 -7.78 -23.08 5.88
C PRO A 110 -7.26 -21.75 6.44
N LEU A 111 -6.09 -21.32 5.98
CA LEU A 111 -5.59 -19.99 6.29
C LEU A 111 -6.22 -18.98 5.33
N GLU A 112 -6.99 -18.03 5.87
CA GLU A 112 -7.58 -16.93 5.09
C GLU A 112 -6.95 -15.59 5.48
N LEU A 113 -6.35 -14.91 4.50
CA LEU A 113 -5.74 -13.60 4.69
C LEU A 113 -6.69 -12.47 4.26
N PRO A 114 -6.72 -11.35 4.99
CA PRO A 114 -7.45 -10.16 4.57
C PRO A 114 -6.70 -9.48 3.42
N VAL A 115 -7.08 -9.78 2.19
CA VAL A 115 -6.44 -9.23 0.99
C VAL A 115 -7.20 -8.00 0.48
N LEU A 116 -6.46 -6.93 0.18
CA LEU A 116 -6.99 -5.73 -0.45
C LEU A 116 -7.27 -5.99 -1.94
N THR A 117 -8.54 -6.05 -2.31
CA THR A 117 -8.99 -6.44 -3.65
C THR A 117 -9.26 -5.25 -4.58
N SER A 118 -9.64 -4.11 -4.03
CA SER A 118 -9.94 -2.91 -4.80
C SER A 118 -9.63 -1.66 -3.98
N ILE A 119 -9.06 -0.66 -4.63
CA ILE A 119 -8.84 0.67 -4.07
C ILE A 119 -9.35 1.69 -5.08
N GLN A 120 -10.15 2.63 -4.64
CA GLN A 120 -10.52 3.82 -5.40
C GLN A 120 -9.76 5.00 -4.83
N VAL A 121 -8.98 5.66 -5.68
CA VAL A 121 -8.19 6.84 -5.32
C VAL A 121 -8.73 8.01 -6.13
N SER A 122 -9.12 9.09 -5.46
CA SER A 122 -9.24 10.37 -6.16
C SER A 122 -7.89 11.05 -6.22
N SER A 123 -7.50 11.39 -7.44
CA SER A 123 -6.39 12.27 -7.69
C SER A 123 -6.89 13.72 -7.80
N ARG A 124 -6.21 14.65 -7.13
CA ARG A 124 -6.39 16.09 -7.33
C ARG A 124 -5.05 16.72 -7.60
N LYS A 125 -5.02 17.64 -8.56
CA LYS A 125 -3.87 18.50 -8.77
C LYS A 125 -3.65 19.34 -7.51
N ASN A 126 -2.40 19.45 -7.09
CA ASN A 126 -1.99 20.41 -6.10
C ASN A 126 -1.41 21.63 -6.82
N ASP A 127 -1.98 22.82 -6.58
CA ASP A 127 -1.60 24.04 -7.29
C ASP A 127 -0.35 24.72 -6.73
N GLN A 128 0.20 24.19 -5.62
CA GLN A 128 1.40 24.71 -4.96
C GLN A 128 2.57 23.72 -5.02
N ARG A 129 2.38 22.52 -5.58
CA ARG A 129 3.40 21.46 -5.59
C ARG A 129 3.71 20.95 -6.98
N VAL A 130 4.97 20.63 -7.20
CA VAL A 130 5.47 20.03 -8.45
C VAL A 130 6.22 18.73 -8.16
N LEU A 131 6.24 17.84 -9.15
CA LEU A 131 7.07 16.66 -9.17
C LEU A 131 8.20 16.86 -10.19
N VAL A 132 9.43 16.84 -9.69
CA VAL A 132 10.67 16.86 -10.48
C VAL A 132 11.12 15.42 -10.70
N SER A 133 11.35 15.04 -11.96
CA SER A 133 11.79 13.70 -12.35
C SER A 133 12.85 13.74 -13.46
N GLY A 134 13.36 12.59 -13.87
CA GLY A 134 14.41 12.49 -14.90
C GLY A 134 15.83 12.56 -14.35
N PHE A 135 16.03 12.19 -13.08
CA PHE A 135 17.37 12.12 -12.48
C PHE A 135 18.23 11.05 -13.15
N PRO A 136 19.52 11.33 -13.44
CA PRO A 136 20.40 10.35 -14.06
C PRO A 136 20.71 9.20 -13.08
N ALA A 137 20.82 7.98 -13.60
CA ALA A 137 21.04 6.79 -12.78
C ALA A 137 22.40 6.80 -12.06
N GLU A 138 23.43 7.42 -12.65
CA GLU A 138 24.77 7.51 -12.03
C GLU A 138 24.98 8.77 -11.17
N LEU A 139 23.89 9.44 -10.72
CA LEU A 139 24.00 10.66 -9.93
C LEU A 139 24.72 10.39 -8.59
N LYS A 140 25.93 10.93 -8.44
CA LYS A 140 26.74 10.82 -7.21
C LYS A 140 26.39 11.92 -6.21
N LEU A 141 25.13 12.01 -5.80
CA LEU A 141 24.68 12.90 -4.74
C LEU A 141 23.92 12.10 -3.69
N SER A 142 24.11 12.47 -2.43
CA SER A 142 23.23 12.03 -1.36
C SER A 142 21.83 12.64 -1.52
N GLU A 143 20.84 12.06 -0.84
CA GLU A 143 19.46 12.54 -0.84
C GLU A 143 19.38 14.03 -0.43
N GLU A 144 19.98 14.40 0.69
CA GLU A 144 19.97 15.79 1.16
C GLU A 144 20.69 16.75 0.19
N GLU A 145 21.83 16.35 -0.39
CA GLU A 145 22.52 17.18 -1.38
C GLU A 145 21.70 17.40 -2.66
N LEU A 146 20.90 16.41 -3.07
CA LEU A 146 20.00 16.55 -4.20
C LEU A 146 18.87 17.53 -3.85
N LEU A 147 18.23 17.34 -2.69
CA LEU A 147 17.15 18.20 -2.21
C LEU A 147 17.61 19.66 -2.06
N ASP A 148 18.77 19.90 -1.44
CA ASP A 148 19.38 21.22 -1.30
C ASP A 148 19.60 21.90 -2.65
N LYS A 149 20.14 21.18 -3.64
CA LYS A 149 20.41 21.76 -4.97
C LYS A 149 19.13 22.12 -5.72
N LEU A 150 18.11 21.27 -5.61
CA LEU A 150 16.82 21.53 -6.22
C LEU A 150 16.13 22.71 -5.55
N GLU A 151 16.17 22.80 -4.23
CA GLU A 151 15.66 23.95 -3.49
C GLU A 151 16.37 25.24 -3.90
N ILE A 152 17.70 25.26 -3.94
CA ILE A 152 18.46 26.45 -4.36
C ILE A 152 18.17 26.82 -5.82
N PHE A 153 17.92 25.85 -6.69
CA PHE A 153 17.64 26.11 -8.10
C PHE A 153 16.22 26.65 -8.31
N PHE A 154 15.22 25.97 -7.77
CA PHE A 154 13.80 26.33 -7.89
C PHE A 154 13.38 27.41 -6.89
N GLY A 155 14.21 27.76 -5.92
CA GLY A 155 14.04 28.92 -5.05
C GLY A 155 14.28 30.26 -5.74
N LYS A 156 14.92 30.24 -6.93
CA LYS A 156 15.29 31.47 -7.63
C LYS A 156 14.20 31.89 -8.60
N THR A 157 13.68 33.10 -8.41
CA THR A 157 12.70 33.75 -9.31
C THR A 157 13.18 33.84 -10.76
N LYS A 158 14.50 33.96 -10.99
CA LYS A 158 15.10 33.95 -12.35
C LYS A 158 14.84 32.65 -13.14
N ASN A 159 14.60 31.56 -12.43
CA ASN A 159 14.28 30.25 -13.02
C ASN A 159 12.75 30.04 -13.07
N GLY A 160 11.96 31.09 -12.80
CA GLY A 160 10.50 31.04 -12.69
C GLY A 160 9.99 30.25 -11.47
N GLY A 161 10.85 30.06 -10.47
CA GLY A 161 10.52 29.45 -9.19
C GLY A 161 10.22 30.49 -8.09
N GLY A 162 10.20 30.07 -6.84
CA GLY A 162 9.86 30.90 -5.68
C GLY A 162 10.22 30.20 -4.37
N ASP A 163 9.91 30.80 -3.23
CA ASP A 163 10.30 30.26 -1.92
C ASP A 163 9.72 28.85 -1.70
N VAL A 164 10.61 27.89 -1.45
CA VAL A 164 10.27 26.48 -1.25
C VAL A 164 9.93 26.27 0.22
N GLU A 165 8.70 25.82 0.48
CA GLU A 165 8.22 25.48 1.83
C GLU A 165 8.53 24.03 2.20
N MET A 166 8.46 23.12 1.21
CA MET A 166 8.49 21.69 1.45
C MET A 166 9.27 20.98 0.34
N ARG A 167 10.05 19.98 0.73
CA ARG A 167 10.78 19.09 -0.18
C ARG A 167 10.71 17.66 0.33
N GLU A 168 10.44 16.70 -0.56
CA GLU A 168 10.33 15.29 -0.21
C GLU A 168 10.85 14.42 -1.36
N LEU A 169 11.74 13.49 -1.06
CA LEU A 169 12.15 12.48 -2.03
C LEU A 169 11.08 11.38 -2.12
N LEU A 170 10.59 11.11 -3.32
CA LEU A 170 9.58 10.11 -3.62
C LEU A 170 10.13 9.00 -4.53
N GLN A 171 9.44 7.86 -4.61
CA GLN A 171 9.78 6.82 -5.58
C GLN A 171 9.59 7.35 -7.00
N GLY A 172 10.70 7.68 -7.66
CA GLY A 172 10.73 8.17 -9.05
C GLY A 172 10.86 9.70 -9.21
N GLY A 173 11.00 10.47 -8.13
CA GLY A 173 11.22 11.91 -8.25
C GLY A 173 11.35 12.66 -6.92
N VAL A 174 11.46 13.98 -7.00
CA VAL A 174 11.44 14.89 -5.85
C VAL A 174 10.20 15.76 -5.93
N MET A 175 9.43 15.82 -4.85
CA MET A 175 8.32 16.75 -4.71
C MET A 175 8.84 18.05 -4.09
N LEU A 176 8.51 19.18 -4.71
CA LEU A 176 8.76 20.51 -4.17
C LEU A 176 7.43 21.24 -3.98
N GLY A 177 7.24 21.84 -2.81
CA GLY A 177 6.11 22.71 -2.49
C GLY A 177 6.57 24.16 -2.31
N PHE A 178 5.81 25.08 -2.88
CA PHE A 178 6.11 26.51 -2.87
C PHE A 178 5.10 27.27 -2.01
N THR A 179 5.55 28.35 -1.37
CA THR A 179 4.69 29.23 -0.56
C THR A 179 3.77 30.09 -1.43
N GLU A 180 4.26 30.51 -2.60
CA GLU A 180 3.55 31.39 -3.53
C GLU A 180 2.66 30.61 -4.50
N ASP A 181 1.40 31.03 -4.60
CA ASP A 181 0.46 30.50 -5.57
C ASP A 181 0.89 30.83 -7.00
N GLY A 182 0.71 29.87 -7.92
CA GLY A 182 1.01 30.04 -9.34
C GLY A 182 2.45 29.68 -9.74
N VAL A 183 3.41 29.66 -8.80
CA VAL A 183 4.78 29.21 -9.08
C VAL A 183 4.80 27.79 -9.64
N ALA A 184 4.11 26.86 -8.98
CA ALA A 184 4.03 25.48 -9.44
C ALA A 184 3.41 25.37 -10.85
N GLN A 185 2.35 26.14 -11.13
CA GLN A 185 1.72 26.15 -12.46
C GLN A 185 2.68 26.66 -13.54
N HIS A 186 3.41 27.73 -13.26
CA HIS A 186 4.40 28.30 -14.17
C HIS A 186 5.55 27.32 -14.45
N LEU A 187 6.08 26.68 -13.40
CA LEU A 187 7.12 25.66 -13.55
C LEU A 187 6.64 24.46 -14.38
N CYS A 188 5.41 24.01 -14.18
CA CYS A 188 4.81 22.94 -15.00
C CYS A 188 4.60 23.33 -16.46
N GLN A 189 4.32 24.61 -16.76
CA GLN A 189 4.19 25.10 -18.14
C GLN A 189 5.54 25.10 -18.87
N MET A 190 6.63 25.43 -18.16
CA MET A 190 7.99 25.34 -18.72
C MET A 190 8.41 23.88 -18.93
N GLY A 191 8.07 22.99 -17.99
CA GLY A 191 8.12 21.54 -18.14
C GLY A 191 9.52 20.91 -18.10
N GLN A 192 10.55 21.52 -18.69
CA GLN A 192 11.92 21.01 -18.68
C GLN A 192 12.93 22.04 -18.21
N PHE A 193 13.88 21.59 -17.38
CA PHE A 193 14.89 22.45 -16.77
C PHE A 193 16.26 21.79 -16.81
N THR A 194 17.26 22.57 -17.20
CA THR A 194 18.65 22.15 -17.10
C THR A 194 19.21 22.58 -15.74
N VAL A 195 19.33 21.63 -14.83
CA VAL A 195 19.75 21.88 -13.44
C VAL A 195 21.20 21.42 -13.24
N PRO A 196 22.08 22.27 -12.69
CA PRO A 196 23.43 21.86 -12.34
C PRO A 196 23.42 20.99 -11.07
N LEU A 197 23.56 19.68 -11.24
CA LEU A 197 23.64 18.71 -10.15
C LEU A 197 25.09 18.26 -9.97
N GLY A 198 25.83 18.99 -9.11
CA GLY A 198 27.25 18.70 -8.88
C GLY A 198 28.12 19.19 -10.04
N LYS A 199 28.84 18.29 -10.70
CA LYS A 199 29.71 18.63 -11.85
C LYS A 199 29.01 18.48 -13.20
N GLN A 200 27.77 17.98 -13.22
CA GLN A 200 27.01 17.69 -14.43
C GLN A 200 25.79 18.60 -14.52
N GLN A 201 25.36 18.89 -15.75
CA GLN A 201 24.05 19.47 -16.02
C GLN A 201 23.07 18.34 -16.34
N SER A 202 21.94 18.31 -15.65
CA SER A 202 20.91 17.29 -15.82
C SER A 202 19.64 17.95 -16.36
N CYS A 203 19.06 17.37 -17.41
CA CYS A 203 17.76 17.77 -17.91
C CYS A 203 16.69 17.09 -17.07
N LEU A 204 16.02 17.88 -16.22
CA LEU A 204 14.96 17.41 -15.34
C LEU A 204 13.61 17.82 -15.89
N THR A 205 12.60 16.98 -15.70
CA THR A 205 11.22 17.26 -16.06
C THR A 205 10.43 17.67 -14.84
N VAL A 206 9.68 18.76 -14.94
CA VAL A 206 8.78 19.25 -13.90
C VAL A 206 7.35 19.03 -14.36
N SER A 207 6.58 18.34 -13.53
CA SER A 207 5.19 17.96 -13.80
C SER A 207 4.29 18.30 -12.62
N PRO A 208 2.96 18.44 -12.82
CA PRO A 208 2.05 18.73 -11.72
C PRO A 208 2.08 17.63 -10.66
N TYR A 209 2.18 18.01 -9.39
CA TYR A 209 2.05 17.03 -8.31
C TYR A 209 0.58 16.67 -8.12
N MET A 210 0.30 15.37 -8.14
CA MET A 210 -1.04 14.82 -7.98
C MET A 210 -1.17 14.23 -6.57
N SER A 211 -2.02 14.83 -5.75
CA SER A 211 -2.35 14.28 -4.43
C SER A 211 -3.43 13.22 -4.57
N GLY A 212 -3.09 11.98 -4.23
CA GLY A 212 -4.04 10.87 -4.16
C GLY A 212 -4.65 10.76 -2.76
N LYS A 213 -5.99 10.72 -2.68
CA LYS A 213 -6.71 10.32 -1.46
C LYS A 213 -7.48 9.03 -1.73
N ILE A 214 -7.27 8.03 -0.88
CA ILE A 214 -8.05 6.79 -0.92
C ILE A 214 -9.48 7.12 -0.49
N GLN A 215 -10.43 6.91 -1.40
CA GLN A 215 -11.86 7.09 -1.13
C GLN A 215 -12.53 5.81 -0.66
N LYS A 216 -12.13 4.68 -1.26
CA LYS A 216 -12.70 3.38 -0.95
C LYS A 216 -11.61 2.32 -1.01
N ALA A 217 -11.66 1.38 -0.08
CA ALA A 217 -10.83 0.18 -0.06
C ALA A 217 -11.72 -1.03 0.25
N GLU A 218 -11.64 -2.08 -0.56
CA GLU A 218 -12.37 -3.33 -0.34
C GLU A 218 -11.41 -4.45 0.04
N VAL A 219 -11.56 -4.96 1.26
CA VAL A 219 -10.79 -6.09 1.78
C VAL A 219 -11.68 -7.33 1.77
N ARG A 220 -11.15 -8.45 1.27
CA ARG A 220 -11.84 -9.74 1.28
C ARG A 220 -10.93 -10.84 1.82
N PRO A 221 -11.48 -11.80 2.58
CA PRO A 221 -10.72 -12.99 2.94
C PRO A 221 -10.38 -13.78 1.68
N GLN A 222 -9.11 -14.15 1.53
CA GLN A 222 -8.65 -15.05 0.48
C GLN A 222 -7.85 -16.21 1.09
N PRO A 223 -8.11 -17.45 0.67
CA PRO A 223 -7.37 -18.60 1.15
C PRO A 223 -5.93 -18.55 0.64
N VAL A 224 -4.98 -18.95 1.48
CA VAL A 224 -3.57 -19.17 1.09
C VAL A 224 -3.45 -20.61 0.60
N PRO A 225 -3.31 -20.87 -0.71
CA PRO A 225 -3.48 -22.21 -1.26
C PRO A 225 -2.51 -23.25 -0.71
N GLN A 226 -1.32 -22.82 -0.29
CA GLN A 226 -0.22 -23.67 0.17
C GLN A 226 -0.12 -23.78 1.69
N SER A 227 -0.91 -23.00 2.45
CA SER A 227 -0.75 -22.92 3.91
C SER A 227 -2.02 -23.30 4.65
N VAL A 228 -1.85 -24.00 5.77
CA VAL A 228 -2.93 -24.40 6.67
C VAL A 228 -2.62 -23.97 8.09
N LEU A 229 -3.68 -23.68 8.85
CA LEU A 229 -3.58 -23.35 10.27
C LEU A 229 -3.95 -24.58 11.09
N VAL A 230 -3.02 -25.00 11.95
CA VAL A 230 -3.20 -26.08 12.92
C VAL A 230 -3.53 -25.46 14.27
N LEU A 231 -4.60 -25.91 14.90
CA LEU A 231 -5.16 -25.39 16.14
C LEU A 231 -5.30 -26.49 17.19
N ASN A 232 -5.56 -26.07 18.43
CA ASN A 232 -5.73 -26.92 19.61
C ASN A 232 -4.48 -27.74 19.93
N ILE A 233 -3.31 -27.14 19.77
CA ILE A 233 -2.06 -27.79 20.14
C ILE A 233 -1.87 -27.65 21.67
N PRO A 234 -1.85 -28.76 22.42
CA PRO A 234 -1.72 -28.72 23.87
C PRO A 234 -0.28 -28.43 24.31
N ASP A 235 -0.15 -27.87 25.51
CA ASP A 235 1.13 -27.51 26.14
C ASP A 235 1.78 -28.73 26.82
N VAL A 236 2.26 -29.67 26.01
CA VAL A 236 2.81 -30.96 26.50
C VAL A 236 4.19 -31.28 25.94
N LEU A 237 4.66 -30.52 24.96
CA LEU A 237 5.94 -30.69 24.28
C LEU A 237 6.62 -29.34 24.11
N ASP A 238 7.95 -29.35 24.13
CA ASP A 238 8.74 -28.17 23.81
C ASP A 238 8.60 -27.81 22.31
N SER A 239 8.72 -26.52 21.98
CA SER A 239 8.48 -26.01 20.62
C SER A 239 9.25 -26.74 19.50
N PRO A 240 10.54 -27.09 19.65
CA PRO A 240 11.29 -27.80 18.60
C PRO A 240 10.78 -29.22 18.37
N GLU A 241 10.49 -29.97 19.45
CA GLU A 241 9.97 -31.34 19.34
C GLU A 241 8.59 -31.35 18.69
N LEU A 242 7.74 -30.40 19.07
CA LEU A 242 6.42 -30.23 18.49
C LEU A 242 6.48 -29.86 17.00
N GLN A 243 7.44 -29.02 16.60
CA GLN A 243 7.67 -28.68 15.21
C GLN A 243 8.04 -29.92 14.38
N ASP A 244 9.01 -30.72 14.84
CA ASP A 244 9.44 -31.95 14.18
C ASP A 244 8.29 -32.96 14.06
N ILE A 245 7.51 -33.14 15.14
CA ILE A 245 6.36 -34.05 15.15
C ILE A 245 5.29 -33.63 14.13
N LEU A 246 4.99 -32.33 14.07
CA LEU A 246 4.01 -31.80 13.11
C LEU A 246 4.52 -31.95 11.68
N GLU A 247 5.79 -31.63 11.44
CA GLU A 247 6.42 -31.78 10.12
C GLU A 247 6.35 -33.24 9.65
N ILE A 248 6.81 -34.19 10.47
CA ILE A 248 6.77 -35.63 10.15
C ILE A 248 5.32 -36.11 9.93
N HIS A 249 4.36 -35.59 10.68
CA HIS A 249 2.95 -35.98 10.52
C HIS A 249 2.38 -35.47 9.18
N PHE A 250 2.68 -34.23 8.81
CA PHE A 250 2.20 -33.61 7.57
C PHE A 250 3.03 -33.97 6.33
N GLN A 251 4.19 -34.61 6.49
CA GLN A 251 4.94 -35.24 5.40
C GLN A 251 4.39 -36.61 4.98
N LYS A 252 3.61 -37.28 5.84
CA LYS A 252 3.13 -38.65 5.58
C LYS A 252 2.01 -38.67 4.53
N PRO A 253 2.20 -39.34 3.37
CA PRO A 253 1.16 -39.43 2.33
C PRO A 253 -0.11 -40.14 2.80
N THR A 254 0.03 -41.08 3.74
CA THR A 254 -1.10 -41.80 4.37
C THR A 254 -2.11 -40.88 5.08
N ARG A 255 -1.74 -39.62 5.33
CA ARG A 255 -2.57 -38.59 5.98
C ARG A 255 -2.94 -37.44 5.04
N GLY A 256 -2.78 -37.63 3.74
CA GLY A 256 -2.93 -36.56 2.74
C GLY A 256 -1.78 -35.55 2.76
N GLY A 257 -0.68 -35.89 3.44
CA GLY A 257 0.52 -35.07 3.54
C GLY A 257 1.44 -35.16 2.32
N GLY A 258 2.46 -34.32 2.29
CA GLY A 258 3.41 -34.18 1.18
C GLY A 258 4.63 -33.35 1.59
N GLU A 259 5.39 -32.84 0.63
CA GLU A 259 6.58 -32.03 0.94
C GLU A 259 6.18 -30.74 1.68
N VAL A 260 6.80 -30.54 2.85
CA VAL A 260 6.55 -29.41 3.75
C VAL A 260 7.69 -28.42 3.59
N GLU A 261 7.38 -27.19 3.22
CA GLU A 261 8.35 -26.11 3.05
C GLU A 261 8.75 -25.53 4.40
N ALA A 262 7.76 -25.29 5.27
CA ALA A 262 7.97 -24.67 6.57
C ALA A 262 6.88 -25.03 7.59
N VAL A 263 7.30 -25.11 8.85
CA VAL A 263 6.40 -25.22 10.02
C VAL A 263 6.79 -24.13 11.02
N THR A 264 5.81 -23.44 11.58
CA THR A 264 6.04 -22.45 12.65
C THR A 264 5.01 -22.63 13.73
N VAL A 265 5.48 -22.92 14.95
CA VAL A 265 4.63 -23.19 16.11
C VAL A 265 4.56 -21.97 17.03
N VAL A 266 3.37 -21.69 17.55
CA VAL A 266 3.11 -20.71 18.60
C VAL A 266 2.62 -21.46 19.83
N PRO A 267 3.46 -21.61 20.87
CA PRO A 267 3.10 -22.33 22.09
C PRO A 267 1.89 -21.71 22.82
N PRO A 268 1.16 -22.50 23.62
CA PRO A 268 0.12 -21.96 24.49
C PRO A 268 0.67 -20.86 25.42
N GLY A 269 -0.15 -19.84 25.68
CA GLY A 269 0.26 -18.67 26.48
C GLY A 269 1.15 -17.65 25.74
N GLN A 270 1.64 -17.96 24.54
CA GLN A 270 2.37 -17.01 23.68
C GLN A 270 1.47 -16.45 22.57
N ARG A 271 1.95 -15.40 21.88
CA ARG A 271 1.31 -14.83 20.69
C ARG A 271 2.32 -14.78 19.56
N GLY A 272 1.94 -15.29 18.39
CA GLY A 272 2.77 -15.23 17.19
C GLY A 272 2.22 -14.23 16.17
N LEU A 273 3.08 -13.81 15.25
CA LEU A 273 2.71 -12.97 14.12
C LEU A 273 3.32 -13.54 12.85
N ALA A 274 2.48 -13.99 11.91
CA ALA A 274 2.92 -14.39 10.58
C ALA A 274 2.89 -13.17 9.64
N VAL A 275 3.94 -13.00 8.84
CA VAL A 275 4.06 -11.88 7.90
C VAL A 275 4.10 -12.42 6.47
N PHE A 276 3.05 -12.13 5.71
CA PHE A 276 2.94 -12.53 4.31
C PHE A 276 3.30 -11.36 3.40
N THR A 277 4.04 -11.64 2.34
CA THR A 277 4.43 -10.67 1.31
C THR A 277 3.90 -11.10 -0.05
N SER A 278 3.95 -10.21 -1.05
CA SER A 278 3.51 -10.50 -2.42
C SER A 278 4.27 -11.63 -3.14
N LYS A 279 5.31 -12.20 -2.52
CA LYS A 279 6.05 -13.37 -3.03
C LYS A 279 5.67 -14.67 -2.31
N SER A 280 4.89 -14.58 -1.24
CA SER A 280 4.62 -15.65 -0.28
C SER A 280 3.15 -16.10 -0.29
N GLY A 281 2.40 -15.81 -1.36
CA GLY A 281 0.99 -16.12 -1.51
C GLY A 281 0.50 -15.97 -2.95
#